data_AF-A0A1M7ANQ1-F1
#
_entry.id   AF-A0A1M7ANQ1-F1
#
_cell.length_a   1.000
_cell.length_b   1.000
_cell.length_c   1.000
_cell.angle_alpha   90.00
_cell.angle_beta   90.00
_cell.angle_gamma   90.00
#
_symmetry.space_group_name_H-M   'P 1'
#
loop_
_entity.id
_entity.type
_entity.pdbx_description
1 polymer ?
#
loop_
_entity_poly.entity_id
_entity_poly.type
_entity_poly.pdbx_seq_one_letter_code
_entity_poly.pdbx_strand_id
1 'polypeptide(L)'
;MEKVKIMNARIEQISGGPDIPIFVGEVELKPKSGESFFFSISECEGMPTVFKTDHSVLDVLMGEEDDAFEKLQDNLLYEGENYDGLLEIGDKIECFDGVLYLVYLMRASWEDVDKFIKKTVGKDLAKVKVPEIDVEEEIEEL
;
A
#
# COMPACT_ATOMS: atom_id res chain seq x y z
N MET A 1 18.94 -2.07 -6.94
CA MET A 1 17.97 -2.35 -5.86
C MET A 1 18.27 -3.72 -5.27
N GLU A 2 18.29 -3.84 -3.95
CA GLU A 2 18.43 -5.14 -3.28
C GLU A 2 17.20 -6.03 -3.59
N LYS A 3 17.36 -7.36 -3.59
CA LYS A 3 16.22 -8.24 -3.82
C LYS A 3 15.29 -8.18 -2.61
N VAL A 4 14.12 -7.61 -2.82
CA VAL A 4 13.03 -7.54 -1.84
C VAL A 4 11.98 -8.59 -2.19
N LYS A 5 11.47 -9.32 -1.20
CA LYS A 5 10.41 -10.31 -1.36
C LYS A 5 9.10 -9.82 -0.75
N ILE A 6 8.01 -10.18 -1.39
CA ILE A 6 6.65 -9.99 -0.85
C ILE A 6 6.40 -11.12 0.13
N MET A 7 6.28 -10.81 1.42
CA MET A 7 6.05 -11.80 2.46
C MET A 7 4.57 -12.01 2.73
N ASN A 8 3.81 -10.92 2.73
CA ASN A 8 2.38 -10.90 2.92
C ASN A 8 1.77 -9.69 2.21
N ALA A 9 0.51 -9.76 1.85
CA ALA A 9 -0.27 -8.63 1.35
C ALA A 9 -1.75 -8.85 1.64
N ARG A 10 -2.47 -7.78 1.96
CA ARG A 10 -3.91 -7.83 2.26
C ARG A 10 -4.55 -6.45 2.09
N ILE A 11 -5.86 -6.45 1.92
CA ILE A 11 -6.72 -5.27 2.01
C ILE A 11 -7.85 -5.60 2.95
N GLU A 12 -8.17 -4.67 3.83
CA GLU A 12 -9.34 -4.74 4.71
C GLU A 12 -10.15 -3.45 4.64
N GLN A 13 -11.46 -3.58 4.82
CA GLN A 13 -12.33 -2.43 5.06
C GLN A 13 -12.46 -2.24 6.57
N ILE A 14 -11.85 -1.19 7.11
CA ILE A 14 -11.79 -0.95 8.57
C ILE A 14 -12.94 -0.07 9.08
N SER A 15 -13.62 0.64 8.17
CA SER A 15 -14.82 1.42 8.46
C SER A 15 -15.86 1.20 7.35
N GLY A 16 -17.13 1.20 7.71
CA GLY A 16 -18.23 1.08 6.75
C GLY A 16 -19.60 0.90 7.39
N GLY A 17 -20.63 1.38 6.70
CA GLY A 17 -22.02 1.32 7.16
C GLY A 17 -22.77 2.59 6.73
N PRO A 18 -23.33 3.38 7.67
CA PRO A 18 -23.81 4.74 7.35
C PRO A 18 -22.66 5.73 7.12
N ASP A 19 -21.46 5.41 7.60
CA ASP A 19 -20.25 6.22 7.48
C ASP A 19 -19.48 5.90 6.19
N ILE A 20 -18.64 6.85 5.78
CA ILE A 20 -17.80 6.74 4.59
C ILE A 20 -16.82 5.56 4.78
N PRO A 21 -16.72 4.64 3.79
CA PRO A 21 -15.85 3.49 3.92
C PRO A 21 -14.38 3.90 3.89
N ILE A 22 -13.60 3.30 4.78
CA ILE A 22 -12.14 3.44 4.79
C ILE A 22 -11.55 2.07 4.49
N PHE A 23 -10.73 2.02 3.45
CA PHE A 23 -9.99 0.83 3.07
C PHE A 23 -8.53 0.99 3.49
N VAL A 24 -7.93 -0.10 3.95
CA VAL A 24 -6.51 -0.14 4.25
C VAL A 24 -5.88 -1.34 3.56
N GLY A 25 -4.96 -1.05 2.64
CA GLY A 25 -4.10 -2.04 2.01
C GLY A 25 -2.73 -2.06 2.66
N GLU A 26 -2.12 -3.24 2.74
CA GLU A 26 -0.82 -3.42 3.36
C GLU A 26 -0.02 -4.52 2.66
N VAL A 27 1.29 -4.30 2.51
CA VAL A 27 2.24 -5.28 1.98
C VAL A 27 3.46 -5.33 2.89
N GLU A 28 3.79 -6.53 3.35
CA GLU A 28 5.04 -6.81 4.06
C GLU A 28 6.13 -7.17 3.06
N LEU A 29 7.25 -6.46 3.14
CA LEU A 29 8.40 -6.61 2.29
C LEU A 29 9.64 -7.00 3.10
N LYS A 30 10.34 -8.06 2.65
CA LYS A 30 11.59 -8.52 3.27
C LYS A 30 12.76 -8.32 2.32
N PRO A 31 13.69 -7.39 2.61
CA PRO A 31 14.97 -7.31 1.91
C PRO A 31 15.81 -8.55 2.19
N LYS A 32 16.77 -8.86 1.32
CA LYS A 32 17.69 -9.99 1.49
C LYS A 32 18.51 -9.88 2.79
N SER A 33 18.89 -8.67 3.15
CA SER A 33 19.50 -8.32 4.42
C SER A 33 18.72 -7.20 5.12
N GLY A 34 18.54 -7.32 6.43
CA GLY A 34 17.75 -6.36 7.23
C GLY A 34 16.40 -6.90 7.68
N GLU A 35 15.65 -6.04 8.37
CA GLU A 35 14.34 -6.36 8.92
C GLU A 35 13.23 -6.25 7.88
N SER A 36 12.09 -6.90 8.15
CA SER A 36 10.89 -6.67 7.35
C SER A 36 10.44 -5.22 7.54
N PHE A 37 9.79 -4.67 6.53
CA PHE A 37 9.07 -3.41 6.63
C PHE A 37 7.74 -3.53 5.88
N PHE A 38 6.84 -2.61 6.18
CA PHE A 38 5.50 -2.58 5.61
C PHE A 38 5.35 -1.29 4.83
N PHE A 39 4.66 -1.39 3.69
CA PHE A 39 3.93 -0.25 3.15
C PHE A 39 2.46 -0.45 3.46
N SER A 40 1.78 0.64 3.76
CA SER A 40 0.33 0.64 3.92
C SER A 40 -0.28 1.87 3.25
N ILE A 41 -1.45 1.70 2.65
CA ILE A 41 -2.28 2.78 2.12
C ILE A 41 -3.60 2.75 2.87
N SER A 42 -3.95 3.86 3.53
CA SER A 42 -5.32 4.13 3.97
C SER A 42 -5.98 5.02 2.95
N GLU A 43 -7.15 4.62 2.44
CA GLU A 43 -7.90 5.38 1.43
C GLU A 43 -9.32 5.64 1.92
N CYS A 44 -9.75 6.89 1.77
CA CYS A 44 -11.10 7.36 2.00
C CYS A 44 -11.51 8.24 0.82
N GLU A 45 -12.55 7.87 0.08
CA GLU A 45 -13.04 8.60 -1.10
C GLU A 45 -11.97 8.94 -2.16
N GLY A 46 -11.01 8.03 -2.37
CA GLY A 46 -9.94 8.22 -3.34
C GLY A 46 -8.78 9.11 -2.86
N MET A 47 -8.81 9.58 -1.60
CA MET A 47 -7.72 10.31 -0.96
C MET A 47 -6.79 9.32 -0.23
N PRO A 48 -5.56 9.07 -0.72
CA PRO A 48 -4.67 8.08 -0.12
C PRO A 48 -3.72 8.71 0.91
N THR A 49 -3.49 7.98 1.98
CA THR A 49 -2.42 8.22 2.96
C THR A 49 -1.50 7.02 2.97
N VAL A 50 -0.22 7.22 2.68
CA VAL A 50 0.79 6.17 2.52
C VAL A 50 1.78 6.21 3.68
N PHE A 51 2.00 5.05 4.30
CA PHE A 51 2.91 4.87 5.42
C PHE A 51 4.01 3.86 5.07
N LYS A 52 5.19 4.02 5.67
CA LYS A 52 6.24 2.98 5.71
C LYS A 52 6.65 2.72 7.14
N THR A 53 6.37 1.52 7.64
CA THR A 53 6.53 1.15 9.05
C THR A 53 7.35 -0.14 9.20
N ASP A 54 7.83 -0.42 10.40
CA ASP A 54 8.45 -1.71 10.78
C ASP A 54 7.45 -2.72 11.36
N HIS A 55 6.19 -2.32 11.49
CA HIS A 55 5.07 -3.10 12.02
C HIS A 55 3.83 -2.92 11.14
N SER A 56 2.85 -3.82 11.28
CA SER A 56 1.60 -3.72 10.55
C SER A 56 0.73 -2.54 11.02
N VAL A 57 0.37 -1.66 10.10
CA VAL A 57 -0.61 -0.59 10.31
C VAL A 57 -2.00 -1.20 10.51
N LEU A 58 -2.35 -2.24 9.73
CA LEU A 58 -3.65 -2.91 9.87
C LEU A 58 -3.83 -3.52 11.26
N ASP A 59 -2.82 -4.21 11.80
CA ASP A 59 -2.92 -4.82 13.13
C ASP A 59 -3.01 -3.74 14.23
N VAL A 60 -2.34 -2.61 14.03
CA VAL A 60 -2.43 -1.44 14.92
C VAL A 60 -3.82 -0.81 14.88
N LEU A 61 -4.39 -0.59 13.70
CA LEU A 61 -5.71 0.01 13.51
C LEU A 61 -6.86 -0.89 13.97
N MET A 62 -6.69 -2.21 13.89
CA MET A 62 -7.65 -3.18 14.42
C MET A 62 -7.47 -3.48 15.91
N GLY A 63 -6.38 -2.97 16.52
CA GLY A 63 -6.13 -3.09 17.95
C GLY A 63 -6.93 -2.09 18.79
N GLU A 64 -6.86 -2.23 20.11
CA GLU A 64 -7.50 -1.31 21.07
C GLU A 64 -6.54 -0.21 21.58
N GLU A 65 -5.47 0.12 20.84
CA GLU A 65 -4.51 1.15 21.28
C GLU A 65 -4.96 2.57 20.88
N ASP A 66 -5.39 3.36 21.85
CA ASP A 66 -5.90 4.73 21.67
C ASP A 66 -4.87 5.71 21.04
N ASP A 67 -3.56 5.48 21.19
CA ASP A 67 -2.48 6.36 20.69
C ASP A 67 -1.88 5.91 19.33
N ALA A 68 -2.49 4.91 18.69
CA ALA A 68 -1.98 4.30 17.47
C ALA A 68 -1.76 5.29 16.32
N PHE A 69 -2.75 6.15 16.07
CA PHE A 69 -2.74 7.08 14.93
C PHE A 69 -1.64 8.15 15.02
N GLU A 70 -1.37 8.69 16.21
CA GLU A 70 -0.33 9.71 16.39
C GLU A 70 1.06 9.15 16.08
N LYS A 71 1.31 7.88 16.40
CA LYS A 71 2.60 7.22 16.13
C LYS A 71 2.78 6.88 14.65
N LEU A 72 1.70 6.71 13.89
CA LEU A 72 1.76 6.46 12.45
C LEU A 72 2.18 7.70 11.66
N GLN A 73 1.92 8.90 12.18
CA GLN A 73 2.29 10.16 11.52
C GLN A 73 3.80 10.30 11.28
N ASP A 74 4.63 9.80 12.20
CA ASP A 74 6.10 9.80 12.04
C ASP A 74 6.57 8.91 10.87
N ASN A 75 5.69 8.03 10.38
CA ASN A 75 5.96 7.07 9.32
C ASN A 75 5.25 7.45 7.99
N LEU A 76 4.67 8.65 7.93
CA LEU A 76 3.97 9.17 6.75
C LEU A 76 4.95 9.42 5.60
N LEU A 77 4.63 8.86 4.43
CA LEU A 77 5.36 9.12 3.19
C LEU A 77 4.61 10.07 2.26
N TYR A 78 3.29 9.98 2.25
CA TYR A 78 2.43 10.78 1.39
C TYR A 78 1.02 10.88 1.95
N GLU A 79 0.39 12.03 1.78
CA GLU A 79 -1.03 12.27 1.99
C GLU A 79 -1.47 13.22 0.87
N GLY A 80 -2.58 12.93 0.21
CA GLY A 80 -3.07 13.77 -0.86
C GLY A 80 -4.54 13.56 -1.19
N GLU A 81 -5.06 14.46 -2.03
CA GLU A 81 -6.45 14.40 -2.52
C GLU A 81 -6.66 13.26 -3.53
N ASN A 82 -5.58 12.79 -4.15
CA ASN A 82 -5.55 11.68 -5.10
C ASN A 82 -4.15 11.05 -5.18
N TYR A 83 -3.96 10.13 -6.13
CA TYR A 83 -2.70 9.42 -6.35
C TYR A 83 -1.69 10.17 -7.25
N ASP A 84 -2.08 11.26 -7.92
CA ASP A 84 -1.21 11.95 -8.89
C ASP A 84 0.06 12.46 -8.21
N GLY A 85 -0.11 13.14 -7.08
CA GLY A 85 1.01 13.64 -6.28
C GLY A 85 1.91 12.52 -5.75
N LEU A 86 1.38 11.31 -5.53
CA LEU A 86 2.17 10.15 -5.12
C LEU A 86 3.07 9.67 -6.26
N LEU A 87 2.54 9.64 -7.49
CA LEU A 87 3.27 9.24 -8.68
C LEU A 87 4.36 10.26 -9.03
N GLU A 88 4.10 11.56 -8.85
CA GLU A 88 5.09 12.63 -9.05
C GLU A 88 6.30 12.54 -8.11
N ILE A 89 6.13 11.99 -6.89
CA ILE A 89 7.21 11.83 -5.91
C ILE A 89 7.77 10.41 -5.85
N GLY A 90 7.29 9.49 -6.69
CA GLY A 90 7.61 8.07 -6.61
C GLY A 90 9.12 7.77 -6.71
N ASP A 91 9.86 8.60 -7.45
CA ASP A 91 11.32 8.50 -7.56
C ASP A 91 12.08 8.76 -6.25
N LYS A 92 11.45 9.47 -5.31
CA LYS A 92 11.99 9.77 -3.97
C LYS A 92 11.62 8.70 -2.94
N ILE A 93 10.66 7.83 -3.25
CA ILE A 93 10.23 6.76 -2.36
C ILE A 93 11.07 5.52 -2.63
N GLU A 94 11.88 5.13 -1.64
CA GLU A 94 12.63 3.88 -1.72
C GLU A 94 11.67 2.70 -1.87
N CYS A 95 11.90 1.85 -2.87
CA CYS A 95 11.07 0.66 -3.11
C CYS A 95 9.63 1.01 -3.53
N PHE A 96 9.45 2.09 -4.31
CA PHE A 96 8.17 2.56 -4.82
C PHE A 96 7.33 1.48 -5.55
N ASP A 97 7.96 0.48 -6.17
CA ASP A 97 7.25 -0.68 -6.73
C ASP A 97 6.32 -1.37 -5.71
N GLY A 98 6.67 -1.33 -4.42
CA GLY A 98 5.85 -1.85 -3.33
C GLY A 98 4.61 -0.99 -3.07
N VAL A 99 4.73 0.32 -3.28
CA VAL A 99 3.61 1.26 -3.21
C VAL A 99 2.69 1.05 -4.40
N LEU A 100 3.22 0.98 -5.63
CA LEU A 100 2.43 0.68 -6.84
C LEU A 100 1.69 -0.66 -6.74
N TYR A 101 2.33 -1.66 -6.15
CA TYR A 101 1.68 -2.94 -5.83
C TYR A 101 0.42 -2.72 -4.98
N LEU A 102 0.48 -1.85 -3.96
CA LEU A 102 -0.68 -1.51 -3.14
C LEU A 102 -1.72 -0.69 -3.90
N VAL A 103 -1.33 0.31 -4.68
CA VAL A 103 -2.28 1.10 -5.47
C VAL A 103 -3.10 0.17 -6.38
N TYR A 104 -2.46 -0.81 -7.01
CA TYR A 104 -3.18 -1.84 -7.76
C TYR A 104 -4.18 -2.60 -6.90
N LEU A 105 -3.78 -3.05 -5.71
CA LEU A 105 -4.69 -3.76 -4.83
C LEU A 105 -5.91 -2.88 -4.47
N MET A 106 -5.69 -1.59 -4.15
CA MET A 106 -6.75 -0.66 -3.72
C MET A 106 -7.78 -0.40 -4.81
N ARG A 107 -7.37 -0.50 -6.08
CA ARG A 107 -8.20 -0.15 -7.25
C ARG A 107 -8.83 -1.37 -7.92
N ALA A 108 -8.24 -2.55 -7.75
CA ALA A 108 -8.72 -3.79 -8.37
C ALA A 108 -9.99 -4.33 -7.70
N SER A 109 -10.71 -5.19 -8.41
CA SER A 109 -11.83 -5.93 -7.82
C SER A 109 -11.32 -6.92 -6.75
N TRP A 110 -12.13 -7.20 -5.73
CA TRP A 110 -11.78 -8.17 -4.67
C TRP A 110 -11.33 -9.54 -5.22
N GLU A 111 -11.98 -10.03 -6.28
CA GLU A 111 -11.57 -11.29 -6.91
C GLU A 111 -10.17 -11.21 -7.54
N ASP A 112 -9.83 -10.08 -8.14
CA ASP A 112 -8.54 -9.87 -8.80
C ASP A 112 -7.44 -9.64 -7.78
N VAL A 113 -7.72 -8.88 -6.71
CA VAL A 113 -6.87 -8.73 -5.52
C VAL A 113 -6.48 -10.11 -4.98
N ASP A 114 -7.46 -10.97 -4.71
CA ASP A 114 -7.24 -12.32 -4.18
C ASP A 114 -6.35 -13.17 -5.08
N LYS A 115 -6.62 -13.15 -6.40
CA LYS A 115 -5.84 -13.90 -7.40
C LYS A 115 -4.41 -13.35 -7.49
N PHE A 116 -4.26 -12.03 -7.45
CA PHE A 116 -2.98 -11.36 -7.57
C PHE A 116 -2.10 -11.63 -6.35
N ILE A 117 -2.60 -11.44 -5.12
CA ILE A 117 -1.89 -11.75 -3.87
C ILE A 117 -1.40 -13.20 -3.87
N LYS A 118 -2.28 -14.17 -4.17
CA LYS A 118 -1.93 -15.60 -4.24
C LYS A 118 -0.80 -15.89 -5.24
N LYS A 119 -0.71 -15.11 -6.33
CA LYS A 119 0.31 -15.28 -7.38
C LYS A 119 1.64 -14.63 -7.00
N THR A 120 1.63 -13.56 -6.22
CA THR A 120 2.79 -12.69 -6.00
C THR A 120 3.45 -12.87 -4.63
N VAL A 121 2.71 -13.28 -3.61
CA VAL A 121 3.30 -13.57 -2.29
C VAL A 121 4.37 -14.67 -2.41
N GLY A 122 5.49 -14.46 -1.72
CA GLY A 122 6.70 -15.27 -1.78
C GLY A 122 7.60 -15.02 -3.00
N LYS A 123 7.20 -14.13 -3.93
CA LYS A 123 8.02 -13.75 -5.09
C LYS A 123 8.90 -12.55 -4.77
N ASP A 124 9.95 -12.38 -5.58
CA ASP A 124 10.75 -11.15 -5.57
C ASP A 124 9.90 -10.03 -6.17
N LEU A 125 9.79 -8.90 -5.48
CA LEU A 125 8.98 -7.74 -5.89
C LEU A 125 9.33 -7.29 -7.31
N ALA A 126 10.62 -7.16 -7.62
CA ALA A 126 11.13 -6.76 -8.94
C ALA A 126 10.79 -7.73 -10.10
N LYS A 127 10.24 -8.92 -9.82
CA LYS A 127 9.78 -9.89 -10.83
C LYS A 127 8.26 -9.87 -11.00
N VAL A 128 7.55 -9.18 -10.12
CA VAL A 128 6.10 -9.02 -10.23
C VAL A 128 5.84 -7.90 -11.22
N LYS A 129 5.16 -8.23 -12.31
CA LYS A 129 4.56 -7.20 -13.16
C LYS A 129 3.24 -6.80 -12.51
N VAL A 130 3.19 -5.62 -11.94
CA VAL A 130 1.94 -4.99 -11.50
C VAL A 130 1.16 -4.63 -12.77
N PRO A 131 -0.13 -5.01 -12.88
CA PRO A 131 -0.96 -4.56 -13.99
C PRO A 131 -1.06 -3.04 -13.98
N GLU A 132 -1.10 -2.44 -15.18
CA GLU A 132 -1.43 -1.03 -15.33
C GLU A 132 -2.80 -0.77 -14.69
N ILE A 133 -2.89 0.33 -13.97
CA ILE A 133 -4.10 0.85 -13.36
C ILE A 133 -4.44 2.17 -14.04
N ASP A 134 -5.73 2.54 -14.07
CA ASP A 134 -6.21 3.79 -14.71
C ASP A 134 -5.43 5.05 -14.27
N VAL A 135 -4.78 5.04 -13.11
CA VAL A 135 -3.96 6.16 -12.60
C VAL A 135 -2.67 6.38 -13.43
N GLU A 136 -2.14 5.34 -14.07
CA GLU A 136 -0.99 5.46 -14.98
C GLU A 136 -1.42 5.93 -16.39
N GLU A 137 -2.67 5.65 -16.80
CA GLU A 137 -3.21 6.14 -18.09
C GLU A 137 -3.44 7.67 -18.08
N GLU A 138 -3.76 8.27 -16.93
CA GLU A 138 -3.92 9.73 -16.79
C GLU A 138 -2.58 10.51 -16.90
N ILE A 139 -1.44 9.86 -16.64
CA ILE A 139 -0.11 10.49 -16.78
C ILE A 139 0.38 10.50 -18.23
N GLU A 140 0.03 9.51 -19.06
CA GLU A 140 0.40 9.51 -20.47
C GLU A 140 -0.34 10.59 -21.30
N GLU A 141 -1.38 11.21 -20.74
CA GLU A 141 -2.15 12.29 -21.36
C GLU A 141 -1.74 13.72 -20.93
N LEU A 142 -0.72 13.89 -20.08
CA LEU A 142 -0.15 15.18 -19.64
C LEU A 142 1.13 15.57 -20.39
#